data_AF-A0A520AVR2-F1
#
_entry.id   AF-A0A520AVR2-F1
#
_cell.length_a   1.000
_cell.length_b   1.000
_cell.length_c   1.000
_cell.angle_alpha   90.00
_cell.angle_beta   90.00
_cell.angle_gamma   90.00
#
_symmetry.space_group_name_H-M   'P 1'
#
loop_
_entity.id
_entity.type
_entity.pdbx_description
1 polymer ?
#
loop_
_entity_poly.entity_id
_entity_poly.type
_entity_poly.pdbx_seq_one_letter_code
_entity_poly.pdbx_strand_id
1 'polypeptide(L)'
;MLPEKRRKDAVLAVEYVMTASPGWWETASPSQQTEFFDRSMAWLAEKYGADRIVTASIHRDETSPHLSAFVVPLTADGRLSAKEFIGSKVKMSADQTSYAAKVRDLGLERGIEGSRANHERVASFYGAIAKPVPAIEITPETVAPRVLSRKWHSTTLESPEMVANRVTKAVSEAYAPVIERARKADLEARRATESRQALQSLQKRAEPFLRALEPLKEAGRSLFGRLMSELGAKLHTEQQRDDQQRVQEARAKIERQREGERDANGKDRGGRGR
;
A
#
# COMPACT_ATOMS: atom_id res chain seq x y z
N MET A 1 -32.83 -14.44 -7.90
CA MET A 1 -31.37 -14.66 -7.88
C MET A 1 -30.97 -15.90 -7.08
N LEU A 2 -31.60 -16.17 -5.94
CA LEU A 2 -31.40 -17.44 -5.24
C LEU A 2 -32.28 -18.54 -5.87
N PRO A 3 -31.78 -19.79 -5.95
CA PRO A 3 -32.60 -20.91 -6.42
C PRO A 3 -33.73 -21.22 -5.44
N GLU A 4 -34.91 -21.57 -5.98
CA GLU A 4 -36.11 -21.92 -5.20
C GLU A 4 -35.85 -23.10 -4.26
N LYS A 5 -35.18 -24.14 -4.78
CA LYS A 5 -34.76 -25.31 -4.00
C LYS A 5 -33.27 -25.21 -3.67
N ARG A 6 -32.94 -25.16 -2.37
CA ARG A 6 -31.57 -25.16 -1.86
C ARG A 6 -31.46 -25.97 -0.56
N ARG A 7 -30.26 -26.41 -0.22
CA ARG A 7 -29.97 -27.00 1.09
C ARG A 7 -30.16 -25.96 2.21
N LYS A 8 -30.62 -26.39 3.39
CA LYS A 8 -30.90 -25.52 4.55
C LYS A 8 -29.68 -24.77 5.07
N ASP A 9 -28.50 -25.35 4.88
CA ASP A 9 -27.19 -24.87 5.31
C ASP A 9 -26.36 -24.37 4.12
N ALA A 10 -27.03 -23.91 3.05
CA ALA A 10 -26.38 -23.28 1.92
C ALA A 10 -25.81 -21.94 2.34
N VAL A 11 -24.56 -21.67 1.98
CA VAL A 11 -24.01 -20.30 2.06
C VAL A 11 -24.74 -19.43 1.05
N LEU A 12 -25.53 -18.48 1.54
CA LEU A 12 -26.38 -17.63 0.71
C LEU A 12 -25.60 -16.51 0.03
N ALA A 13 -24.59 -15.98 0.72
CA ALA A 13 -23.69 -14.97 0.22
C ALA A 13 -22.31 -15.12 0.87
N VAL A 14 -21.28 -14.66 0.16
CA VAL A 14 -19.92 -14.51 0.67
C VAL A 14 -19.65 -13.02 0.80
N GLU A 15 -19.25 -12.58 1.99
CA GLU A 15 -18.82 -11.20 2.22
C GLU A 15 -17.36 -11.03 1.79
N TYR A 16 -17.12 -9.98 1.00
CA TYR A 16 -15.80 -9.49 0.64
C TYR A 16 -15.57 -8.15 1.31
N VAL A 17 -14.51 -8.08 2.13
CA VAL A 17 -14.02 -6.83 2.71
C VAL A 17 -12.83 -6.36 1.87
N MET A 18 -12.92 -5.15 1.33
CA MET A 18 -11.89 -4.55 0.48
C MET A 18 -11.45 -3.23 1.12
N THR A 19 -10.19 -3.18 1.55
CA THR A 19 -9.61 -2.02 2.25
C THR A 19 -8.10 -1.92 2.02
N ALA A 20 -7.52 -0.84 2.51
CA ALA A 20 -6.10 -0.55 2.58
C ALA A 20 -5.67 -0.20 4.01
N SER A 21 -4.37 -0.03 4.23
CA SER A 21 -3.83 0.38 5.53
C SER A 21 -4.31 1.79 5.92
N PRO A 22 -4.44 2.10 7.22
CA PRO A 22 -4.82 3.44 7.68
C PRO A 22 -3.93 4.54 7.07
N GLY A 23 -2.61 4.32 7.01
CA GLY A 23 -1.67 5.31 6.46
C GLY A 23 -1.85 5.59 4.96
N TRP A 24 -2.34 4.62 4.18
CA TRP A 24 -2.71 4.91 2.78
C TRP A 24 -3.96 5.79 2.72
N TRP A 25 -4.99 5.52 3.55
CA TRP A 25 -6.20 6.32 3.58
C TRP A 25 -5.97 7.77 4.03
N GLU A 26 -5.05 7.99 4.96
CA GLU A 26 -4.65 9.33 5.43
C GLU A 26 -3.98 10.18 4.32
N THR A 27 -3.29 9.53 3.38
CA THR A 27 -2.48 10.21 2.36
C THR A 27 -3.11 10.19 0.97
N ALA A 28 -4.05 9.27 0.70
CA ALA A 28 -4.73 9.14 -0.57
C ALA A 28 -5.64 10.34 -0.85
N SER A 29 -5.55 10.89 -2.06
CA SER A 29 -6.43 11.97 -2.51
C SER A 29 -7.89 11.50 -2.60
N PRO A 30 -8.88 12.41 -2.54
CA PRO A 30 -10.29 12.04 -2.71
C PRO A 30 -10.57 11.25 -4.01
N SER A 31 -9.85 11.56 -5.09
CA SER A 31 -9.97 10.82 -6.35
C SER A 31 -9.40 9.41 -6.24
N GLN A 32 -8.24 9.22 -5.62
CA GLN A 32 -7.66 7.89 -5.37
C GLN A 32 -8.55 7.02 -4.49
N GLN A 33 -9.16 7.61 -3.45
CA GLN A 33 -10.10 6.90 -2.58
C GLN A 33 -11.35 6.44 -3.34
N THR A 34 -11.88 7.29 -4.22
CA THR A 34 -13.04 6.93 -5.08
C THR A 34 -12.66 5.81 -6.05
N GLU A 35 -11.54 5.98 -6.74
CA GLU A 35 -10.99 5.02 -7.69
C GLU A 35 -10.71 3.65 -7.03
N PHE A 36 -10.27 3.62 -5.76
CA PHE A 36 -10.10 2.38 -5.00
C PHE A 36 -11.41 1.59 -4.90
N PHE A 37 -12.51 2.25 -4.53
CA PHE A 37 -13.81 1.59 -4.38
C PHE A 37 -14.38 1.18 -5.74
N ASP A 38 -14.24 2.02 -6.77
CA ASP A 38 -14.70 1.71 -8.12
C ASP A 38 -13.95 0.51 -8.70
N ARG A 39 -12.62 0.45 -8.54
CA ARG A 39 -11.80 -0.69 -8.96
C ARG A 39 -12.10 -1.96 -8.17
N SER A 40 -12.39 -1.82 -6.88
CA SER A 40 -12.80 -2.92 -6.01
C SER A 40 -14.10 -3.55 -6.50
N MET A 41 -15.10 -2.70 -6.81
CA MET A 41 -16.36 -3.13 -7.38
C MET A 41 -16.19 -3.77 -8.76
N ALA A 42 -15.39 -3.13 -9.63
CA ALA A 42 -15.11 -3.63 -10.97
C ALA A 42 -14.44 -5.01 -10.93
N TRP A 43 -13.48 -5.24 -10.04
CA TRP A 43 -12.84 -6.55 -9.89
C TRP A 43 -13.84 -7.64 -9.48
N LEU A 44 -14.73 -7.35 -8.52
CA LEU A 44 -15.79 -8.29 -8.12
C LEU A 44 -16.75 -8.58 -9.28
N ALA A 45 -17.17 -7.55 -10.01
CA ALA A 45 -18.07 -7.67 -11.15
C ALA A 45 -17.45 -8.43 -12.32
N GLU A 46 -16.19 -8.16 -12.67
CA GLU A 46 -15.45 -8.89 -13.70
C GLU A 46 -15.30 -10.37 -13.34
N LYS A 47 -15.02 -10.66 -12.07
CA LYS A 47 -14.77 -12.02 -11.61
C LYS A 47 -16.04 -12.86 -11.51
N TYR A 48 -17.09 -12.27 -10.94
CA TYR A 48 -18.29 -13.00 -10.56
C TYR A 48 -19.52 -12.69 -11.41
N GLY A 49 -19.53 -11.56 -12.12
CA GLY A 49 -20.72 -10.98 -12.72
C GLY A 49 -21.33 -9.94 -11.79
N ALA A 50 -21.63 -8.75 -12.32
CA ALA A 50 -22.26 -7.66 -11.57
C ALA A 50 -23.62 -8.06 -10.99
N ASP A 51 -24.34 -8.92 -11.71
CA ASP A 51 -25.60 -9.51 -11.27
C ASP A 51 -25.41 -10.35 -9.99
N ARG A 52 -24.24 -10.93 -9.74
CA ARG A 52 -24.01 -11.74 -8.53
C ARG A 52 -23.78 -10.92 -7.26
N ILE A 53 -23.62 -9.60 -7.36
CA ILE A 53 -23.38 -8.71 -6.21
C ILE A 53 -24.74 -8.22 -5.70
N VAL A 54 -25.14 -8.66 -4.51
CA VAL A 54 -26.46 -8.32 -3.93
C VAL A 54 -26.47 -6.92 -3.37
N THR A 55 -25.41 -6.59 -2.64
CA THR A 55 -25.25 -5.28 -2.02
C THR A 55 -23.77 -5.03 -1.78
N ALA A 56 -23.41 -3.75 -1.81
CA ALA A 56 -22.11 -3.29 -1.40
C ALA A 56 -22.25 -1.94 -0.69
N SER A 57 -21.63 -1.83 0.47
CA SER A 57 -21.61 -0.62 1.27
C SER A 57 -20.17 -0.16 1.45
N ILE A 58 -19.97 1.15 1.38
CA ILE A 58 -18.70 1.79 1.73
C ILE A 58 -18.86 2.38 3.13
N HIS A 59 -18.05 1.91 4.06
CA HIS A 59 -18.00 2.42 5.43
C HIS A 59 -16.82 3.40 5.54
N ARG A 60 -17.08 4.58 6.10
CA ARG A 60 -16.09 5.68 6.25
C ARG A 60 -16.00 6.21 7.69
N ASP A 61 -16.79 5.64 8.58
CA ASP A 61 -16.92 5.96 10.00
C ASP A 61 -15.95 5.14 10.88
N GLU A 62 -15.12 4.29 10.26
CA GLU A 62 -14.10 3.47 10.93
C GLU A 62 -12.67 3.97 10.66
N THR A 63 -11.69 3.38 11.36
CA THR A 63 -10.25 3.76 11.23
C THR A 63 -9.74 3.65 9.80
N SER A 64 -10.14 2.61 9.08
CA SER A 64 -9.84 2.43 7.65
C SER A 64 -11.16 2.36 6.91
N PRO A 65 -11.44 3.32 6.00
CA PRO A 65 -12.52 3.15 5.05
C PRO A 65 -12.44 1.79 4.34
N HIS A 66 -13.59 1.14 4.17
CA HIS A 66 -13.63 -0.17 3.53
C HIS A 66 -14.95 -0.40 2.81
N LEU A 67 -14.92 -1.32 1.85
CA LEU A 67 -16.08 -1.81 1.15
C LEU A 67 -16.43 -3.21 1.65
N SER A 68 -17.68 -3.38 2.09
CA SER A 68 -18.28 -4.69 2.37
C SER A 68 -19.24 -5.04 1.25
N ALA A 69 -18.91 -6.07 0.47
CA ALA A 69 -19.74 -6.54 -0.64
C ALA A 69 -20.20 -7.98 -0.42
N PHE A 70 -21.50 -8.23 -0.61
CA PHE A 70 -22.10 -9.55 -0.47
C PHE A 70 -22.38 -10.15 -1.85
N VAL A 71 -21.70 -11.25 -2.16
CA VAL A 71 -21.75 -11.89 -3.48
C VAL A 71 -22.38 -13.28 -3.38
N VAL A 72 -23.37 -13.57 -4.24
CA VAL A 72 -24.03 -14.88 -4.28
C VAL A 72 -23.11 -15.91 -4.92
N PRO A 73 -22.80 -17.04 -4.25
CA PRO A 73 -21.93 -18.07 -4.79
C PRO A 73 -22.67 -19.01 -5.74
N LEU A 74 -23.27 -18.44 -6.79
CA LEU A 74 -24.05 -19.17 -7.79
C LEU A 74 -23.11 -19.82 -8.82
N THR A 75 -23.20 -21.14 -8.97
CA THR A 75 -22.46 -21.91 -9.96
C THR A 75 -23.14 -21.86 -11.33
N ALA A 76 -22.42 -22.24 -12.40
CA ALA A 76 -22.95 -22.21 -13.76
C ALA A 76 -24.19 -23.12 -13.95
N ASP A 77 -24.30 -24.20 -13.16
CA ASP A 77 -25.44 -25.11 -13.13
C ASP A 77 -26.58 -24.65 -12.17
N GLY A 78 -26.50 -23.43 -11.62
CA GLY A 78 -27.56 -22.81 -10.82
C GLY A 78 -27.61 -23.22 -9.35
N ARG A 79 -26.60 -23.93 -8.83
CA ARG A 79 -26.50 -24.28 -7.40
C ARG A 79 -25.79 -23.18 -6.60
N LEU A 80 -26.00 -23.18 -5.28
CA LEU A 80 -25.20 -22.37 -4.35
C LEU A 80 -24.02 -23.20 -3.83
N SER A 81 -22.80 -22.78 -4.15
CA SER A 81 -21.58 -23.47 -3.73
C SER A 81 -20.42 -22.49 -3.46
N ALA A 82 -20.31 -22.01 -2.22
CA ALA A 82 -19.18 -21.17 -1.80
C ALA A 82 -17.82 -21.86 -1.99
N LYS A 83 -17.77 -23.19 -1.81
CA LYS A 83 -16.55 -23.99 -2.02
C LYS A 83 -16.03 -23.89 -3.45
N GLU A 84 -16.92 -23.99 -4.44
CA GLU A 84 -16.56 -23.91 -5.86
C GLU A 84 -16.30 -22.45 -6.27
N PHE A 85 -17.11 -21.54 -5.71
CA PHE A 85 -17.03 -20.11 -5.96
C PHE A 85 -15.68 -19.51 -5.52
N ILE A 86 -15.34 -19.66 -4.24
CA ILE A 86 -14.06 -19.21 -3.67
C ILE A 86 -12.92 -20.10 -4.15
N GLY A 87 -13.17 -21.42 -4.20
CA GLY A 87 -12.22 -22.44 -4.66
C GLY A 87 -11.17 -22.83 -3.63
N SER A 88 -9.97 -23.12 -4.11
CA SER A 88 -8.86 -23.64 -3.33
C SER A 88 -7.94 -22.53 -2.80
N LYS A 89 -7.00 -22.88 -1.91
CA LYS A 89 -5.92 -21.98 -1.46
C LYS A 89 -5.15 -21.36 -2.63
N VAL A 90 -4.95 -22.11 -3.71
CA VAL A 90 -4.27 -21.62 -4.92
C VAL A 90 -5.10 -20.52 -5.59
N LYS A 91 -6.42 -20.74 -5.75
CA LYS A 91 -7.33 -19.74 -6.31
C LYS A 91 -7.39 -18.49 -5.44
N MET A 92 -7.48 -18.63 -4.12
CA MET A 92 -7.46 -17.50 -3.19
C MET A 92 -6.14 -16.70 -3.27
N SER A 93 -4.99 -17.37 -3.44
CA SER A 93 -3.70 -16.67 -3.63
C SER A 93 -3.67 -15.91 -4.97
N ALA A 94 -4.19 -16.52 -6.03
CA ALA A 94 -4.31 -15.89 -7.35
C ALA A 94 -5.27 -14.69 -7.31
N ASP A 95 -6.34 -14.77 -6.52
CA ASP A 95 -7.29 -13.68 -6.31
C ASP A 95 -6.60 -12.47 -5.69
N GLN A 96 -5.83 -12.66 -4.62
CA GLN A 96 -5.03 -11.60 -4.00
C GLN A 96 -4.08 -10.95 -5.01
N THR A 97 -3.43 -11.75 -5.87
CA THR A 97 -2.55 -11.25 -6.93
C THR A 97 -3.31 -10.43 -7.97
N SER A 98 -4.43 -10.95 -8.47
CA SER A 98 -5.24 -10.28 -9.50
C SER A 98 -5.88 -8.99 -8.99
N TYR A 99 -6.34 -8.98 -7.73
CA TYR A 99 -6.89 -7.80 -7.11
C TYR A 99 -5.81 -6.73 -6.88
N ALA A 100 -4.65 -7.12 -6.35
CA ALA A 100 -3.52 -6.20 -6.20
C ALA A 100 -3.12 -5.57 -7.54
N ALA A 101 -3.18 -6.31 -8.65
CA ALA A 101 -2.92 -5.77 -9.98
C ALA A 101 -3.94 -4.70 -10.40
N LYS A 102 -5.23 -4.83 -10.03
CA LYS A 102 -6.25 -3.81 -10.33
C LYS A 102 -6.02 -2.50 -9.59
N VAL A 103 -5.59 -2.56 -8.33
CA VAL A 103 -5.39 -1.36 -7.50
C VAL A 103 -3.93 -0.84 -7.50
N ARG A 104 -3.03 -1.48 -8.25
CA ARG A 104 -1.59 -1.16 -8.25
C ARG A 104 -1.29 0.30 -8.55
N ASP A 105 -2.00 0.92 -9.49
CA ASP A 105 -1.72 2.29 -9.92
C ASP A 105 -2.08 3.33 -8.84
N LEU A 106 -2.75 2.90 -7.77
CA LEU A 106 -3.02 3.70 -6.58
C LEU A 106 -1.86 3.70 -5.57
N GLY A 107 -0.73 3.05 -5.92
CA GLY A 107 0.43 2.89 -5.03
C GLY A 107 0.26 1.78 -3.99
N LEU A 108 -0.73 0.91 -4.17
CA LEU A 108 -0.98 -0.25 -3.30
C LEU A 108 -0.27 -1.49 -3.83
N GLU A 109 0.24 -2.29 -2.91
CA GLU A 109 0.97 -3.52 -3.23
C GLU A 109 0.24 -4.77 -2.73
N ARG A 110 0.56 -5.90 -3.34
CA ARG A 110 0.07 -7.21 -2.91
C ARG A 110 0.59 -7.53 -1.50
N GLY A 111 -0.27 -8.04 -0.63
CA GLY A 111 0.17 -8.63 0.63
C GLY A 111 1.18 -9.78 0.42
N ILE A 112 1.89 -10.15 1.48
CA ILE A 112 2.94 -11.19 1.43
C ILE A 112 2.34 -12.52 0.97
N GLU A 113 2.88 -13.08 -0.13
CA GLU A 113 2.45 -14.39 -0.63
C GLU A 113 2.86 -15.49 0.35
N GLY A 114 1.90 -16.35 0.71
CA GLY A 114 2.13 -17.41 1.68
C GLY A 114 2.29 -16.92 3.13
N SER A 115 1.83 -15.71 3.47
CA SER A 115 1.84 -15.20 4.84
C SER A 115 1.26 -16.22 5.84
N ARG A 116 1.91 -16.33 7.00
CA ARG A 116 1.49 -17.20 8.11
C ARG A 116 0.66 -16.44 9.16
N ALA A 117 0.28 -15.19 8.85
CA ALA A 117 -0.59 -14.40 9.72
C ALA A 117 -1.96 -15.08 9.85
N ASN A 118 -2.44 -15.17 11.10
CA ASN A 118 -3.79 -15.67 11.38
C ASN A 118 -4.79 -14.50 11.34
N HIS A 119 -5.99 -14.77 10.82
CA HIS A 119 -7.08 -13.80 10.88
C HIS A 119 -7.58 -13.68 12.33
N GLU A 120 -7.69 -12.45 12.81
CA GLU A 120 -8.21 -12.11 14.13
C GLU A 120 -9.52 -11.33 13.98
N ARG A 121 -10.47 -11.54 14.90
CA ARG A 121 -11.74 -10.81 14.88
C ARG A 121 -11.51 -9.34 15.26
N VAL A 122 -12.28 -8.44 14.65
CA VAL A 122 -12.17 -6.97 14.86
C VAL A 122 -12.35 -6.58 16.34
N ALA A 123 -13.31 -7.19 17.04
CA ALA A 123 -13.56 -6.90 18.46
C ALA A 123 -12.38 -7.27 19.38
N SER A 124 -11.67 -8.37 19.11
CA SER A 124 -10.44 -8.74 19.83
C SER A 124 -9.31 -7.75 19.58
N PHE A 125 -9.24 -7.17 18.38
CA PHE A 125 -8.17 -6.24 18.01
C PHE A 125 -8.27 -4.88 18.71
N TYR A 126 -9.48 -4.29 18.79
CA TYR A 126 -9.67 -2.96 19.39
C TYR A 126 -9.87 -2.98 20.91
N GLY A 127 -10.47 -4.03 21.48
CA GLY A 127 -10.74 -4.11 22.92
C GLY A 127 -9.49 -4.14 23.81
N ALA A 128 -8.33 -4.55 23.26
CA ALA A 128 -7.06 -4.66 23.98
C ALA A 128 -6.28 -3.33 24.09
N ILE A 129 -6.52 -2.37 23.19
CA ILE A 129 -5.70 -1.15 23.10
C ILE A 129 -6.11 -0.12 24.15
N ALA A 130 -7.41 0.04 24.42
CA ALA A 130 -7.95 1.16 25.20
C ALA A 130 -7.89 1.00 26.73
N LYS A 131 -7.56 -0.17 27.28
CA LYS A 131 -7.70 -0.43 28.72
C LYS A 131 -6.41 -0.17 29.51
N PRO A 132 -6.38 0.74 30.51
CA PRO A 132 -5.22 0.92 31.38
C PRO A 132 -4.88 -0.40 32.10
N VAL A 133 -3.59 -0.64 32.35
CA VAL A 133 -3.14 -1.81 33.10
C VAL A 133 -3.41 -1.57 34.58
N PRO A 134 -4.28 -2.36 35.24
CA PRO A 134 -4.48 -2.22 36.67
C PRO A 134 -3.27 -2.76 37.43
N ALA A 135 -2.79 -2.01 38.42
CA ALA A 135 -1.91 -2.55 39.45
C ALA A 135 -2.79 -3.30 40.46
N ILE A 136 -2.64 -4.62 40.54
CA ILE A 136 -3.31 -5.41 41.57
C ILE A 136 -2.35 -5.56 42.75
N GLU A 137 -2.74 -5.05 43.90
CA GLU A 137 -2.06 -5.35 45.17
C GLU A 137 -2.77 -6.53 45.84
N ILE A 138 -2.03 -7.63 46.07
CA ILE A 138 -2.53 -8.75 46.88
C ILE A 138 -2.27 -8.41 48.34
N THR A 139 -3.31 -8.04 49.07
CA THR A 139 -3.22 -7.73 50.49
C THR A 139 -3.69 -8.92 51.36
N PRO A 140 -3.29 -9.00 52.64
CA PRO A 140 -3.78 -10.02 53.57
C PRO A 140 -5.32 -10.16 53.61
N GLU A 141 -6.04 -9.06 53.39
CA GLU A 141 -7.50 -9.02 53.38
C GLU A 141 -8.08 -9.67 52.11
N THR A 142 -7.37 -9.62 50.98
CA THR A 142 -7.83 -10.24 49.72
C THR A 142 -7.76 -11.76 49.77
N VAL A 143 -6.82 -12.30 50.56
CA VAL A 143 -6.61 -13.73 50.79
C VAL A 143 -7.34 -14.25 52.04
N ALA A 144 -8.03 -13.38 52.79
CA ALA A 144 -8.81 -13.80 53.94
C ALA A 144 -10.10 -14.52 53.52
N PRO A 145 -10.50 -15.60 54.22
CA PRO A 145 -11.77 -16.28 53.99
C PRO A 145 -12.98 -15.38 54.31
N ARG A 146 -13.97 -15.34 53.41
CA ARG A 146 -15.21 -14.58 53.62
C ARG A 146 -16.31 -15.44 54.27
N VAL A 147 -17.26 -14.80 54.96
CA VAL A 147 -18.44 -15.49 55.50
C VAL A 147 -19.44 -15.74 54.37
N LEU A 148 -19.76 -17.01 54.13
CA LEU A 148 -20.72 -17.45 53.10
C LEU A 148 -22.15 -17.48 53.64
N SER A 149 -22.33 -17.94 54.88
CA SER A 149 -23.65 -17.94 55.51
C SER A 149 -23.52 -17.82 57.02
N ARG A 150 -24.48 -17.13 57.64
CA ARG A 150 -24.61 -17.04 59.08
C ARG A 150 -26.00 -17.53 59.46
N LYS A 151 -26.06 -18.74 59.99
CA LYS A 151 -27.27 -19.32 60.62
C LYS A 151 -27.21 -19.07 62.13
N TRP A 152 -28.35 -19.15 62.80
CA TRP A 152 -28.47 -18.89 64.24
C TRP A 152 -27.58 -19.77 65.15
N HIS A 153 -27.01 -20.86 64.61
CA HIS A 153 -26.10 -21.78 65.30
C HIS A 153 -24.77 -22.03 64.61
N SER A 154 -24.53 -21.47 63.42
CA SER A 154 -23.32 -21.81 62.66
C SER A 154 -22.95 -20.70 61.69
N THR A 155 -21.65 -20.41 61.61
CA THR A 155 -21.07 -19.52 60.61
C THR A 155 -20.26 -20.36 59.63
N THR A 156 -20.59 -20.29 58.35
CA THR A 156 -19.84 -20.96 57.28
C THR A 156 -18.90 -19.98 56.62
N LEU A 157 -17.60 -20.31 56.58
CA LEU A 157 -16.55 -19.52 55.94
C LEU A 157 -16.18 -20.12 54.58
N GLU A 158 -15.58 -19.31 53.71
CA GLU A 158 -14.92 -19.79 52.49
C GLU A 158 -13.85 -20.85 52.84
N SER A 159 -13.78 -21.92 52.05
CA SER A 159 -12.68 -22.87 52.10
C SER A 159 -11.44 -22.26 51.45
N PRO A 160 -10.23 -22.77 51.76
CA PRO A 160 -9.00 -22.33 51.09
C PRO A 160 -9.06 -22.41 49.56
N GLU A 161 -9.75 -23.43 49.02
CA GLU A 161 -9.94 -23.60 47.58
C GLU A 161 -10.85 -22.50 46.98
N MET A 162 -11.93 -22.12 47.69
CA MET A 162 -12.80 -21.02 47.25
C MET A 162 -12.07 -19.67 47.27
N VAL A 163 -11.24 -19.43 48.29
CA VAL A 163 -10.37 -18.25 48.35
C VAL A 163 -9.39 -18.24 47.18
N ALA A 164 -8.70 -19.36 46.92
CA ALA A 164 -7.73 -19.48 45.83
C ALA A 164 -8.37 -19.24 44.46
N ASN A 165 -9.54 -19.83 44.20
CA ASN A 165 -10.27 -19.64 42.94
C ASN A 165 -10.71 -18.19 42.77
N ARG A 166 -11.20 -17.54 43.83
CA ARG A 166 -11.63 -16.12 43.80
C ARG A 166 -10.45 -15.19 43.50
N VAL A 167 -9.32 -15.36 44.19
CA VAL A 167 -8.12 -14.54 43.98
C VAL A 167 -7.55 -14.78 42.59
N THR A 168 -7.44 -16.03 42.15
CA THR A 168 -6.95 -16.40 40.81
C THR A 168 -7.82 -15.79 39.71
N LYS A 169 -9.16 -15.83 39.87
CA LYS A 169 -10.10 -15.22 38.93
C LYS A 169 -9.92 -13.70 38.87
N ALA A 170 -9.85 -13.03 40.03
CA ALA A 170 -9.65 -11.58 40.10
C ALA A 170 -8.33 -11.14 39.44
N VAL A 171 -7.24 -11.87 39.67
CA VAL A 171 -5.95 -11.63 39.03
C VAL A 171 -6.04 -11.86 37.53
N SER A 172 -6.60 -12.99 37.10
CA SER A 172 -6.75 -13.33 35.68
C SER A 172 -7.57 -12.28 34.92
N GLU A 173 -8.68 -11.81 35.50
CA GLU A 173 -9.55 -10.81 34.88
C GLU A 173 -8.85 -9.45 34.72
N ALA A 174 -8.09 -9.03 35.73
CA ALA A 174 -7.39 -7.74 35.69
C ALA A 174 -6.13 -7.75 34.82
N TYR A 175 -5.44 -8.89 34.66
CA TYR A 175 -4.31 -9.01 33.72
C TYR A 175 -4.71 -9.39 32.29
N ALA A 176 -5.96 -9.78 32.03
CA ALA A 176 -6.44 -10.12 30.69
C ALA A 176 -6.10 -9.06 29.61
N PRO A 177 -6.27 -7.73 29.83
CA PRO A 177 -5.89 -6.72 28.86
C PRO A 177 -4.38 -6.66 28.58
N VAL A 178 -3.54 -6.96 29.59
CA VAL A 178 -2.07 -6.99 29.46
C VAL A 178 -1.64 -8.17 28.60
N ILE A 179 -2.22 -9.35 28.85
CA ILE A 179 -1.95 -10.56 28.08
C ILE A 179 -2.31 -10.34 26.61
N GLU A 180 -3.44 -9.69 26.32
CA GLU A 180 -3.84 -9.37 24.96
C GLU A 180 -2.94 -8.31 24.30
N ARG A 181 -2.46 -7.29 25.04
CA ARG A 181 -1.43 -6.36 24.53
C ARG A 181 -0.11 -7.06 24.22
N ALA A 182 0.33 -7.97 25.08
CA ALA A 182 1.55 -8.76 24.86
C ALA A 182 1.41 -9.64 23.61
N ARG A 183 0.25 -10.30 23.42
CA ARG A 183 -0.07 -11.03 22.19
C ARG A 183 -0.02 -10.15 20.95
N LYS A 184 -0.55 -8.92 21.04
CA LYS A 184 -0.50 -7.95 19.94
C LYS A 184 0.92 -7.53 19.60
N ALA A 185 1.74 -7.20 20.60
CA ALA A 185 3.16 -6.85 20.41
C ALA A 185 3.93 -8.01 19.74
N ASP A 186 3.65 -9.24 20.17
CA ASP A 186 4.19 -10.45 19.53
C ASP A 186 3.75 -10.59 18.07
N LEU A 187 2.48 -10.30 17.75
CA LEU A 187 1.97 -10.35 16.37
C LEU A 187 2.64 -9.29 15.50
N GLU A 188 2.76 -8.05 15.99
CA GLU A 188 3.45 -6.97 15.28
C GLU A 188 4.94 -7.31 15.08
N ALA A 189 5.61 -7.86 16.09
CA ALA A 189 6.99 -8.34 15.98
C ALA A 189 7.15 -9.47 14.95
N ARG A 190 6.19 -10.40 14.88
CA ARG A 190 6.14 -11.43 13.83
C ARG A 190 5.97 -10.82 12.46
N ARG A 191 5.02 -9.90 12.27
CA ARG A 191 4.81 -9.19 10.99
C ARG A 191 6.05 -8.41 10.57
N ALA A 192 6.74 -7.76 11.51
CA ALA A 192 8.00 -7.07 11.23
C ALA A 192 9.10 -8.05 10.80
N THR A 193 9.19 -9.22 11.45
CA THR A 193 10.11 -10.29 11.06
C THR A 193 9.80 -10.83 9.66
N GLU A 194 8.54 -11.14 9.38
CA GLU A 194 8.09 -11.60 8.05
C GLU A 194 8.39 -10.55 6.97
N SER A 195 8.17 -9.27 7.26
CA SER A 195 8.47 -8.16 6.34
C SER A 195 9.97 -8.04 6.06
N ARG A 196 10.82 -8.19 7.10
CA ARG A 196 12.29 -8.22 6.92
C ARG A 196 12.74 -9.42 6.09
N GLN A 197 12.17 -10.60 6.33
CA GLN A 197 12.47 -11.80 5.54
C GLN A 197 12.03 -11.63 4.08
N ALA A 198 10.86 -11.03 3.85
CA ALA A 198 10.36 -10.72 2.51
C ALA A 198 11.33 -9.77 1.77
N LEU A 199 11.75 -8.68 2.41
CA LEU A 199 12.74 -7.74 1.85
C LEU A 199 14.08 -8.43 1.54
N GLN A 200 14.58 -9.28 2.43
CA GLN A 200 15.79 -10.05 2.19
C GLN A 200 15.64 -11.01 1.00
N SER A 201 14.48 -11.65 0.87
CA SER A 201 14.21 -12.56 -0.25
C SER A 201 14.15 -11.81 -1.59
N LEU A 202 13.54 -10.62 -1.61
CA LEU A 202 13.48 -9.75 -2.78
C LEU A 202 14.88 -9.27 -3.17
N GLN A 203 15.69 -8.84 -2.20
CA GLN A 203 17.08 -8.43 -2.44
C GLN A 203 17.90 -9.56 -3.06
N LYS A 204 17.87 -10.78 -2.49
CA LYS A 204 18.56 -11.94 -3.05
C LYS A 204 18.10 -12.31 -4.47
N ARG A 205 16.81 -12.15 -4.75
CA ARG A 205 16.26 -12.40 -6.10
C ARG A 205 16.66 -11.32 -7.11
N ALA A 206 16.82 -10.07 -6.66
CA ALA A 206 17.23 -8.96 -7.50
C ALA A 206 18.76 -8.93 -7.75
N GLU A 207 19.55 -9.52 -6.86
CA GLU A 207 21.01 -9.50 -6.89
C GLU A 207 21.65 -9.98 -8.22
N PRO A 208 21.21 -11.11 -8.84
CA PRO A 208 21.76 -11.54 -10.13
C PRO A 208 21.46 -10.56 -11.26
N PHE A 209 20.28 -9.92 -11.23
CA PHE A 209 19.89 -8.92 -12.23
C PHE A 209 20.68 -7.63 -12.07
N LEU A 210 20.84 -7.15 -10.84
CA LEU A 210 21.65 -5.96 -10.55
C LEU A 210 23.12 -6.18 -10.97
N ARG A 211 23.67 -7.35 -10.71
CA ARG A 211 25.03 -7.75 -11.13
C ARG A 211 25.16 -7.84 -12.66
N ALA A 212 24.15 -8.35 -13.36
CA ALA A 212 24.13 -8.40 -14.82
C ALA A 212 24.03 -7.00 -15.46
N LEU A 213 23.43 -6.04 -14.77
CA LEU A 213 23.31 -4.64 -15.21
C LEU A 213 24.53 -3.78 -14.83
N GLU A 214 25.41 -4.28 -13.97
CA GLU A 214 26.58 -3.55 -13.48
C GLU A 214 27.54 -3.12 -14.61
N PRO A 215 27.90 -3.99 -15.59
CA PRO A 215 28.72 -3.60 -16.73
C PRO A 215 27.99 -2.64 -17.70
N LEU A 216 26.66 -2.72 -17.79
CA LEU A 216 25.84 -1.82 -18.61
C LEU A 216 25.79 -0.40 -18.02
N LYS A 217 25.89 -0.27 -16.69
CA LYS A 217 25.97 1.02 -16.01
C LYS A 217 27.31 1.71 -16.26
N GLU A 218 28.39 0.95 -16.37
CA GLU A 218 29.73 1.43 -16.76
C GLU A 218 29.82 1.72 -18.27
N ALA A 219 29.28 0.84 -19.10
CA ALA A 219 29.19 1.04 -20.55
C ALA A 219 28.29 2.24 -20.90
N GLY A 220 27.19 2.42 -20.18
CA GLY A 220 26.29 3.57 -20.33
C GLY A 220 26.96 4.89 -19.96
N ARG A 221 27.79 4.91 -18.90
CA ARG A 221 28.61 6.08 -18.54
C ARG A 221 29.67 6.40 -19.60
N SER A 222 30.32 5.39 -20.16
CA SER A 222 31.33 5.61 -21.20
C SER A 222 30.71 6.04 -22.54
N LEU A 223 29.57 5.47 -22.92
CA LEU A 223 28.81 5.86 -24.11
C LEU A 223 28.28 7.28 -23.99
N PHE A 224 27.69 7.63 -22.84
CA PHE A 224 27.24 8.99 -22.55
C PHE A 224 28.41 9.98 -22.57
N GLY A 225 29.55 9.64 -21.97
CA GLY A 225 30.76 10.48 -22.02
C GLY A 225 31.26 10.72 -23.45
N ARG A 226 31.28 9.67 -24.30
CA ARG A 226 31.67 9.81 -25.72
C ARG A 226 30.68 10.66 -26.51
N LEU A 227 29.38 10.42 -26.35
CA LEU A 227 28.32 11.22 -26.98
C LEU A 227 28.42 12.69 -26.60
N MET A 228 28.58 13.00 -25.32
CA MET A 228 28.70 14.38 -24.84
C MET A 228 29.98 15.05 -25.35
N SER A 229 31.09 14.32 -25.43
CA SER A 229 32.35 14.84 -25.98
C SER A 229 32.26 15.10 -27.49
N GLU A 230 31.59 14.23 -28.25
CA GLU A 230 31.40 14.38 -29.69
C GLU A 230 30.40 15.50 -30.02
N LEU A 231 29.32 15.62 -29.23
CA LEU A 231 28.36 16.72 -29.33
C LEU A 231 29.01 18.06 -29.00
N GLY A 232 29.83 18.10 -27.94
CA GLY A 232 30.61 19.28 -27.55
C GLY A 232 31.60 19.72 -28.63
N ALA A 233 32.30 18.78 -29.26
CA ALA A 233 33.22 19.08 -30.36
C ALA A 233 32.46 19.66 -31.58
N LYS A 234 31.34 19.06 -31.98
CA LYS A 234 30.52 19.56 -33.10
C LYS A 234 29.99 20.97 -32.84
N LEU A 235 29.40 21.20 -31.67
CA LEU A 235 28.91 22.52 -31.26
C LEU A 235 30.03 23.58 -31.27
N HIS A 236 31.22 23.23 -30.78
CA HIS A 236 32.35 24.16 -30.78
C HIS A 236 32.85 24.49 -32.19
N THR A 237 32.86 23.50 -33.10
CA THR A 237 33.26 23.69 -34.50
C THR A 237 32.24 24.53 -35.27
N GLU A 238 30.96 24.32 -35.01
CA GLU A 238 29.85 25.05 -35.62
C GLU A 238 29.85 26.52 -35.15
N GLN A 239 30.05 26.74 -33.84
CA GLN A 239 30.16 28.07 -33.28
C GLN A 239 31.38 28.84 -33.81
N GLN A 240 32.53 28.17 -34.00
CA GLN A 240 33.69 28.79 -34.64
C GLN A 240 33.44 29.16 -36.10
N ARG A 241 32.67 28.35 -36.84
CA ARG A 241 32.27 28.67 -38.22
C ARG A 241 31.36 29.87 -38.30
N ASP A 242 30.35 29.93 -37.43
CA ASP A 242 29.43 31.07 -37.34
C ASP A 242 30.18 32.36 -36.97
N ASP A 243 31.09 32.28 -36.01
CA ASP A 243 31.92 33.44 -35.63
C ASP A 243 32.83 33.87 -36.78
N GLN A 244 33.43 32.94 -37.51
CA GLN A 244 34.24 33.26 -38.70
C GLN A 244 33.40 33.89 -39.81
N GLN A 245 32.19 33.39 -40.07
CA GLN A 245 31.27 33.99 -41.04
C GLN A 245 30.87 35.40 -40.63
N ARG A 246 30.51 35.62 -39.36
CA ARG A 246 30.19 36.96 -38.83
C ARG A 246 31.36 37.92 -38.99
N VAL A 247 32.58 37.47 -38.72
CA VAL A 247 33.80 38.28 -38.91
C VAL A 247 34.01 38.60 -40.40
N GLN A 248 33.80 37.65 -41.31
CA GLN A 248 33.92 37.88 -42.76
C GLN A 248 32.84 38.84 -43.28
N GLU A 249 31.59 38.67 -42.87
CA GLU A 249 30.48 39.56 -43.24
C GLU A 249 30.69 40.97 -42.72
N ALA A 250 31.15 41.12 -41.47
CA ALA A 250 31.48 42.41 -40.89
C ALA A 250 32.61 43.10 -41.67
N ARG A 251 33.66 42.36 -42.05
CA ARG A 251 34.76 42.88 -42.88
C ARG A 251 34.27 43.31 -44.26
N ALA A 252 33.46 42.50 -44.93
CA ALA A 252 32.90 42.81 -46.24
C ALA A 252 31.96 44.04 -46.20
N LYS A 253 31.16 44.20 -45.13
CA LYS A 253 30.34 45.40 -44.93
C LYS A 253 31.18 46.66 -44.76
N ILE A 254 32.26 46.58 -43.96
CA ILE A 254 33.20 47.70 -43.76
C ILE A 254 33.87 48.07 -45.09
N GLU A 255 34.27 47.09 -45.89
CA GLU A 255 34.88 47.33 -47.20
C GLU A 255 33.91 48.01 -48.18
N ARG A 256 32.67 47.53 -48.28
CA ARG A 256 31.62 48.17 -49.10
C ARG A 256 31.29 49.58 -48.63
N GLN A 257 31.27 49.84 -47.32
CA GLN A 257 31.10 51.20 -46.79
C GLN A 257 32.25 52.12 -47.20
N ARG A 258 33.50 51.64 -47.12
CA ARG A 258 34.68 52.39 -47.57
C ARG A 258 34.68 52.66 -49.07
N GLU A 259 34.23 51.71 -49.88
CA GLU A 259 34.06 51.91 -51.33
C GLU A 259 32.95 52.91 -51.64
N GLY A 260 31.79 52.80 -50.98
CA GLY A 260 30.69 53.75 -51.13
C GLY A 260 31.05 55.18 -50.69
N GLU A 261 31.83 55.34 -49.62
CA GLU A 261 32.37 56.65 -49.19
C GLU A 261 33.37 57.23 -50.21
N ARG A 262 34.20 56.39 -50.84
CA ARG A 262 35.11 56.81 -51.91
C ARG A 262 34.35 57.29 -53.15
N ASP A 263 33.30 56.56 -53.54
CA ASP A 263 32.48 56.91 -54.71
C ASP A 263 31.61 58.16 -54.47
N ALA A 264 31.09 58.35 -53.25
CA ALA A 264 30.36 59.55 -52.86
C ALA A 264 31.26 60.80 -52.87
N ASN A 265 32.49 60.68 -52.37
CA ASN A 265 33.47 61.77 -52.36
C ASN A 265 34.05 62.07 -53.77
N GLY A 266 33.98 61.10 -54.69
CA GLY A 266 34.33 61.28 -56.09
C GLY A 266 33.27 62.02 -56.91
N LYS A 267 31.98 61.81 -56.64
CA LYS A 267 30.88 62.48 -57.35
C LYS A 267 30.70 63.96 -57.00
N ASP A 268 31.03 64.37 -55.77
CA ASP A 268 30.90 65.77 -55.35
C ASP A 268 31.93 66.71 -56.02
N ARG A 269 32.98 66.15 -56.64
CA ARG A 269 33.99 66.91 -57.39
C ARG A 269 33.66 67.10 -58.88
N GLY A 270 32.61 66.48 -59.40
CA GLY A 270 32.25 66.51 -60.83
C GLY A 270 31.26 67.59 -61.26
N GLY A 271 30.74 68.39 -60.31
CA GLY A 271 29.57 69.25 -60.53
C GLY A 271 29.81 70.77 -60.45
N ARG A 272 30.94 71.30 -60.94
CA ARG A 272 31.07 72.74 -61.27
C ARG A 272 31.97 72.91 -62.48
N GLY A 273 31.37 73.12 -63.65
CA GLY A 273 32.11 73.35 -64.89
C GLY A 273 31.19 73.59 -66.08
N ARG A 274 30.38 74.65 -66.01
CA ARG A 274 29.99 75.52 -67.15
C ARG A 274 29.65 76.90 -66.62
#